data_AF-A0A0D6LPG3-F1
#
_entry.id   AF-A0A0D6LPG3-F1
#
_cell.length_a   1.000
_cell.length_b   1.000
_cell.length_c   1.000
_cell.angle_alpha   90.00
_cell.angle_beta   90.00
_cell.angle_gamma   90.00
#
_symmetry.space_group_name_H-M   'P 1'
#
loop_
_entity.id
_entity.type
_entity.pdbx_description
1 polymer ?
#
loop_
_entity_poly.entity_id
_entity_poly.type
_entity_poly.pdbx_seq_one_letter_code
_entity_poly.pdbx_strand_id
1 'polypeptide(L)'
;MAPRSRVSPHLMAMLSTLLQVFNIPEVVSTPRQPCDPAIGTYANRDKVLGPLAEQISKTVQGNTKYSCALEAAANFKFVYLGEERWSKSYPNVNYKKELKYSTVRVGWPLTDFEGLAREAVDKWSSELKEIRGGHFGCTINEVHKRNSLEAKYSIFCLFK
;
A
#
# COMPACT_ATOMS: atom_id res chain seq x y z
N MET A 1 50.81 54.51 -37.55
CA MET A 1 50.84 53.04 -37.77
C MET A 1 49.66 52.41 -37.05
N ALA A 2 48.79 51.79 -37.86
CA ALA A 2 47.76 50.75 -37.64
C ALA A 2 46.68 50.86 -36.52
N PRO A 3 45.44 50.37 -36.78
CA PRO A 3 44.24 50.65 -35.98
C PRO A 3 43.69 49.43 -35.20
N ARG A 4 42.67 49.67 -34.37
CA ARG A 4 41.80 48.67 -33.70
C ARG A 4 40.54 48.37 -34.51
N SER A 5 40.24 47.09 -34.71
CA SER A 5 38.92 46.46 -34.98
C SER A 5 39.17 44.98 -35.38
N ARG A 6 38.33 43.96 -35.20
CA ARG A 6 37.13 43.60 -34.41
C ARG A 6 36.81 42.12 -34.78
N VAL A 7 36.18 41.38 -33.86
CA VAL A 7 35.35 40.14 -34.04
C VAL A 7 36.01 38.73 -34.10
N SER A 8 35.57 37.89 -33.13
CA SER A 8 35.26 36.43 -33.04
C SER A 8 35.18 35.58 -34.34
N PRO A 9 34.99 34.22 -34.33
CA PRO A 9 34.62 33.24 -33.28
C PRO A 9 35.41 31.89 -33.39
N HIS A 10 34.91 30.82 -32.75
CA HIS A 10 35.38 29.41 -32.72
C HIS A 10 36.42 29.13 -31.61
N LEU A 11 36.41 28.04 -30.85
CA LEU A 11 35.60 26.82 -30.81
C LEU A 11 35.98 26.13 -29.48
N MET A 12 35.03 25.45 -28.83
CA MET A 12 35.27 24.23 -28.04
C MET A 12 36.38 24.24 -26.96
N ALA A 13 35.95 24.35 -25.70
CA ALA A 13 36.44 23.47 -24.63
C ALA A 13 35.32 23.37 -23.58
N MET A 14 34.55 22.27 -23.62
CA MET A 14 34.72 21.12 -22.71
C MET A 14 34.22 21.44 -21.30
N LEU A 15 33.00 20.99 -20.97
CA LEU A 15 32.78 19.76 -20.18
C LEU A 15 33.18 19.91 -18.70
N SER A 16 32.16 20.18 -17.86
CA SER A 16 31.99 19.79 -16.45
C SER A 16 31.01 20.80 -15.85
N THR A 17 29.82 20.48 -15.39
CA THR A 17 29.48 19.34 -14.54
C THR A 17 27.98 19.12 -14.65
N LEU A 18 27.62 17.93 -15.14
CA LEU A 18 26.29 17.34 -15.04
C LEU A 18 25.96 17.03 -13.56
N LEU A 19 24.67 16.80 -13.31
CA LEU A 19 24.09 16.14 -12.12
C LEU A 19 23.88 17.02 -10.89
N GLN A 20 22.87 17.88 -10.96
CA GLN A 20 22.01 18.10 -9.79
C GLN A 20 21.24 16.79 -9.55
N VAL A 21 21.83 15.92 -8.74
CA VAL A 21 21.21 14.68 -8.28
C VAL A 21 19.97 15.06 -7.48
N PHE A 22 18.84 14.56 -7.95
CA PHE A 22 17.55 14.58 -7.27
C PHE A 22 17.72 14.15 -5.81
N ASN A 23 17.53 15.08 -4.86
CA ASN A 23 17.17 14.73 -3.49
C ASN A 23 15.72 14.24 -3.48
N ILE A 24 15.48 13.06 -4.03
CA ILE A 24 14.30 12.28 -3.65
C ILE A 24 14.74 11.57 -2.37
N PRO A 25 14.15 11.87 -1.19
CA PRO A 25 14.34 10.99 -0.05
C PRO A 25 13.92 9.61 -0.53
N GLU A 26 14.88 8.70 -0.57
CA GLU A 26 14.72 7.31 -0.89
C GLU A 26 13.59 6.80 0.02
N VAL A 27 12.38 6.73 -0.51
CA VAL A 27 11.26 6.05 0.15
C VAL A 27 11.64 4.59 0.04
N VAL A 28 12.52 4.16 0.93
CA VAL A 28 12.82 2.76 1.17
C VAL A 28 11.50 2.19 1.69
N SER A 29 10.68 1.74 0.75
CA SER A 29 9.46 0.99 1.03
C SER A 29 9.93 -0.27 1.72
N THR A 30 9.94 -0.23 3.05
CA THR A 30 10.31 -1.38 3.86
C THR A 30 9.21 -2.42 3.66
N PRO A 31 9.54 -3.61 3.12
CA PRO A 31 8.54 -4.64 2.93
C PRO A 31 7.88 -4.95 4.28
N ARG A 32 6.56 -5.18 4.26
CA ARG A 32 5.81 -5.60 5.45
C ARG A 32 6.52 -6.80 6.07
N GLN A 33 7.00 -6.65 7.31
CA GLN A 33 7.40 -7.81 8.08
C GLN A 33 6.16 -8.68 8.32
N PRO A 34 6.23 -10.01 8.12
CA PRO A 34 5.10 -10.89 8.36
C PRO A 34 4.58 -10.69 9.78
N CYS A 35 3.30 -10.33 9.91
CA CYS A 35 2.62 -10.31 11.20
C CYS A 35 2.27 -11.73 11.61
N ASP A 36 2.11 -11.98 12.91
CA ASP A 36 1.83 -13.32 13.44
C ASP A 36 0.73 -14.04 12.62
N PRO A 37 0.99 -15.27 12.12
CA PRO A 37 0.02 -16.04 11.35
C PRO A 37 -1.27 -16.34 12.13
N ALA A 38 -1.28 -16.26 13.47
CA ALA A 38 -2.49 -16.40 14.29
C ALA A 38 -3.55 -15.31 14.03
N ILE A 39 -3.21 -14.28 13.26
CA ILE A 39 -4.03 -13.08 13.04
C ILE A 39 -4.90 -13.15 11.76
N GLY A 40 -5.04 -14.31 11.09
CA GLY A 40 -5.89 -14.42 9.89
C GLY A 40 -6.34 -15.84 9.57
N THR A 41 -7.47 -15.98 8.86
CA THR A 41 -8.03 -17.27 8.43
C THR A 41 -7.62 -17.67 7.01
N TYR A 42 -7.10 -16.73 6.22
CA TYR A 42 -6.70 -16.98 4.83
C TYR A 42 -5.24 -17.45 4.73
N ALA A 43 -5.02 -18.65 4.17
CA ALA A 43 -3.71 -19.30 4.16
C ALA A 43 -2.61 -18.54 3.39
N ASN A 44 -2.97 -17.86 2.29
CA ASN A 44 -2.02 -17.09 1.47
C ASN A 44 -2.05 -15.58 1.77
N ARG A 45 -2.44 -15.19 3.00
CA ARG A 45 -2.57 -13.80 3.43
C ARG A 45 -1.38 -12.94 3.02
N ASP A 46 -0.17 -13.38 3.34
CA ASP A 46 1.02 -12.54 3.14
C ASP A 46 1.38 -12.32 1.67
N LYS A 47 0.97 -13.23 0.77
CA LYS A 47 1.13 -13.06 -0.67
C LYS A 47 0.25 -11.94 -1.24
N VAL A 48 -0.86 -11.60 -0.56
CA VAL A 48 -1.70 -10.45 -0.93
C VAL A 48 -1.31 -9.22 -0.12
N LEU A 49 -1.16 -9.36 1.20
CA LEU A 49 -0.93 -8.22 2.10
C LEU A 49 0.48 -7.62 1.95
N GLY A 50 1.49 -8.41 1.54
CA GLY A 50 2.82 -7.89 1.25
C GLY A 50 2.80 -6.87 0.09
N PRO A 51 2.39 -7.29 -1.13
CA PRO A 51 2.24 -6.38 -2.26
C PRO A 51 1.29 -5.21 -2.00
N LEU A 52 0.19 -5.45 -1.25
CA LEU A 52 -0.75 -4.41 -0.86
C LEU A 52 -0.08 -3.33 0.00
N ALA A 53 0.66 -3.75 1.03
CA ALA A 53 1.36 -2.84 1.93
C ALA A 53 2.41 -2.01 1.18
N GLU A 54 3.18 -2.65 0.31
CA GLU A 54 4.17 -1.98 -0.53
C GLU A 54 3.54 -0.91 -1.42
N GLN A 55 2.44 -1.25 -2.10
CA GLN A 55 1.73 -0.31 -2.97
C GLN A 55 1.14 0.86 -2.19
N ILE A 56 0.47 0.60 -1.05
CA ILE A 56 -0.07 1.66 -0.19
C ILE A 56 1.03 2.59 0.32
N SER A 57 2.16 2.05 0.79
CA SER A 57 3.29 2.85 1.29
C SER A 57 3.93 3.73 0.20
N LYS A 58 3.85 3.33 -1.07
CA LYS A 58 4.28 4.15 -2.21
C LYS A 58 3.26 5.21 -2.62
N THR A 59 1.97 4.95 -2.43
CA THR A 59 0.88 5.86 -2.81
C THR A 59 0.62 6.95 -1.78
N VAL A 60 0.69 6.63 -0.49
CA VAL A 60 0.33 7.55 0.59
C VAL A 60 1.47 8.52 0.88
N GLN A 61 1.16 9.82 0.95
CA GLN A 61 2.16 10.85 1.27
C GLN A 61 2.58 10.78 2.74
N GLY A 62 3.85 11.06 3.05
CA GLY A 62 4.30 11.26 4.44
C GLY A 62 4.78 10.01 5.20
N ASN A 63 5.31 9.00 4.50
CA ASN A 63 5.96 7.83 5.09
C ASN A 63 5.05 6.98 5.99
N THR A 64 3.89 6.58 5.47
CA THR A 64 2.97 5.69 6.20
C THR A 64 3.59 4.31 6.40
N LYS A 65 3.54 3.80 7.65
CA LYS A 65 4.15 2.53 8.05
C LYS A 65 3.11 1.45 8.31
N TYR A 66 3.45 0.22 7.95
CA TYR A 66 2.61 -0.93 8.28
C TYR A 66 2.63 -1.21 9.80
N SER A 67 1.51 -1.66 10.36
CA SER A 67 1.33 -1.98 11.78
C SER A 67 0.58 -3.29 11.96
N CYS A 68 1.26 -4.29 12.52
CA CYS A 68 0.65 -5.58 12.86
C CYS A 68 -0.49 -5.46 13.88
N ALA A 69 -0.44 -4.46 14.77
CA ALA A 69 -1.53 -4.19 15.70
C ALA A 69 -2.80 -3.71 14.98
N LEU A 70 -2.65 -2.90 13.92
CA LEU A 70 -3.78 -2.48 13.09
C LEU A 70 -4.27 -3.61 12.16
N GLU A 71 -3.40 -4.50 11.70
CA GLU A 71 -3.81 -5.71 10.99
C GLU A 71 -4.67 -6.61 11.89
N ALA A 72 -4.24 -6.84 13.14
CA ALA A 72 -5.02 -7.60 14.10
C ALA A 72 -6.38 -6.96 14.37
N ALA A 73 -6.39 -5.65 14.63
CA ALA A 73 -7.60 -4.89 14.82
C ALA A 73 -8.55 -5.03 13.62
N ALA A 74 -8.04 -4.87 12.39
CA ALA A 74 -8.83 -5.02 11.16
C ALA A 74 -9.41 -6.44 11.04
N ASN A 75 -8.60 -7.46 11.31
CA ASN A 75 -9.06 -8.85 11.26
C ASN A 75 -10.19 -9.13 12.25
N PHE A 76 -10.02 -8.76 13.52
CA PHE A 76 -11.08 -8.95 14.51
C PHE A 76 -12.34 -8.14 14.17
N LYS A 77 -12.18 -6.92 13.68
CA LYS A 77 -13.30 -6.05 13.32
C LYS A 77 -14.13 -6.62 12.18
N PHE A 78 -13.47 -6.93 11.06
CA PHE A 78 -14.16 -7.21 9.80
C PHE A 78 -14.42 -8.70 9.56
N VAL A 79 -13.68 -9.60 10.23
CA VAL A 79 -13.81 -11.05 10.03
C VAL A 79 -14.55 -11.73 11.18
N TYR A 80 -14.29 -11.34 12.44
CA TYR A 80 -14.78 -12.11 13.59
C TYR A 80 -15.92 -11.46 14.39
N LEU A 81 -15.82 -10.19 14.73
CA LEU A 81 -16.62 -9.59 15.81
C LEU A 81 -17.74 -8.66 15.30
N GLY A 82 -17.56 -8.02 14.14
CA GLY A 82 -18.42 -6.92 13.70
C GLY A 82 -18.27 -5.67 14.58
N GLU A 83 -18.82 -4.54 14.13
CA GLU A 83 -18.58 -3.20 14.75
C GLU A 83 -18.91 -3.16 16.25
N GLU A 84 -20.07 -3.69 16.63
CA GLU A 84 -20.58 -3.55 17.98
C GLU A 84 -19.74 -4.32 19.01
N ARG A 85 -19.36 -5.58 18.70
CA ARG A 85 -18.52 -6.37 19.61
C ARG A 85 -17.06 -5.93 19.53
N TRP A 86 -16.62 -5.47 18.36
CA TRP A 86 -15.27 -4.96 18.19
C TRP A 86 -15.04 -3.68 19.00
N SER A 87 -15.93 -2.69 18.93
CA SER A 87 -15.82 -1.44 19.71
C SER A 87 -15.79 -1.67 21.22
N LYS A 88 -16.54 -2.67 21.71
CA LYS A 88 -16.49 -3.12 23.11
C LYS A 88 -15.17 -3.78 23.49
N SER A 89 -14.57 -4.56 22.59
CA SER A 89 -13.34 -5.32 22.85
C SER A 89 -12.05 -4.53 22.59
N TYR A 90 -12.13 -3.49 21.74
CA TYR A 90 -11.02 -2.66 21.28
C TYR A 90 -11.30 -1.16 21.44
N PRO A 91 -11.71 -0.68 22.64
CA PRO A 91 -12.17 0.70 22.84
C PRO A 91 -11.07 1.75 22.61
N ASN A 92 -9.79 1.35 22.64
CA ASN A 92 -8.64 2.23 22.52
C ASN A 92 -8.01 2.24 21.11
N VAL A 93 -8.57 1.48 20.15
CA VAL A 93 -8.07 1.48 18.78
C VAL A 93 -8.60 2.70 18.04
N ASN A 94 -7.88 3.81 18.15
CA ASN A 94 -8.16 5.03 17.40
C ASN A 94 -7.62 4.90 15.97
N TYR A 95 -8.50 4.76 14.99
CA TYR A 95 -8.21 4.85 13.56
C TYR A 95 -9.06 5.98 12.93
N LYS A 96 -8.57 6.58 11.85
CA LYS A 96 -9.17 7.75 11.18
C LYS A 96 -9.89 7.41 9.88
N LYS A 97 -9.47 6.34 9.21
CA LYS A 97 -10.01 5.93 7.90
C LYS A 97 -10.08 4.40 7.83
N GLU A 98 -11.14 3.93 7.19
CA GLU A 98 -11.29 2.53 6.77
C GLU A 98 -11.34 2.49 5.25
N LEU A 99 -10.65 1.52 4.65
CA LEU A 99 -10.79 1.20 3.24
C LEU A 99 -11.28 -0.23 3.10
N LYS A 100 -12.26 -0.44 2.21
CA LYS A 100 -12.93 -1.74 2.01
C LYS A 100 -12.98 -2.04 0.52
N TYR A 101 -12.58 -3.25 0.17
CA TYR A 101 -12.60 -3.75 -1.20
C TYR A 101 -13.09 -5.19 -1.17
N SER A 102 -13.86 -5.58 -2.18
CA SER A 102 -14.32 -6.95 -2.32
C SER A 102 -14.51 -7.31 -3.77
N THR A 103 -14.17 -8.54 -4.13
CA THR A 103 -14.33 -9.08 -5.48
C THR A 103 -14.65 -10.56 -5.44
N VAL A 104 -15.19 -11.08 -6.53
CA VAL A 104 -15.44 -12.52 -6.71
C VAL A 104 -14.52 -13.02 -7.81
N ARG A 105 -13.84 -14.14 -7.57
CA ARG A 105 -13.01 -14.82 -8.58
C ARG A 105 -13.55 -16.22 -8.83
N VAL A 106 -13.52 -16.61 -10.09
CA VAL A 106 -13.76 -17.99 -10.54
C VAL A 106 -12.40 -18.66 -10.68
N GLY A 107 -12.28 -19.89 -10.18
CA GLY A 107 -11.04 -20.66 -10.24
C GLY A 107 -10.26 -20.55 -8.93
N TRP A 108 -10.46 -21.53 -8.06
CA TRP A 108 -9.77 -21.67 -6.78
C TRP A 108 -8.65 -22.72 -6.88
N PRO A 109 -7.45 -22.47 -6.32
CA PRO A 109 -7.05 -21.33 -5.49
C PRO A 109 -6.75 -20.04 -6.27
N LEU A 110 -6.77 -18.89 -5.59
CA LEU A 110 -6.27 -17.62 -6.14
C LEU A 110 -4.83 -17.79 -6.64
N THR A 111 -4.57 -17.38 -7.87
CA THR A 111 -3.23 -17.41 -8.48
C THR A 111 -2.62 -16.02 -8.58
N ASP A 112 -3.43 -15.01 -8.89
CA ASP A 112 -2.99 -13.62 -9.05
C ASP A 112 -3.17 -12.81 -7.75
N PHE A 113 -2.23 -12.99 -6.83
CA PHE A 113 -2.23 -12.30 -5.52
C PHE A 113 -1.92 -10.80 -5.66
N GLU A 114 -0.96 -10.45 -6.53
CA GLU A 114 -0.55 -9.06 -6.76
C GLU A 114 -1.62 -8.26 -7.50
N GLY A 115 -2.29 -8.88 -8.48
CA GLY A 115 -3.41 -8.25 -9.19
C GLY A 115 -4.56 -7.94 -8.25
N LEU A 116 -4.88 -8.84 -7.31
CA LEU A 116 -5.88 -8.57 -6.28
C LEU A 116 -5.49 -7.36 -5.40
N ALA A 117 -4.23 -7.26 -4.99
CA ALA A 117 -3.74 -6.13 -4.21
C ALA A 117 -3.80 -4.81 -5.01
N ARG A 118 -3.41 -4.86 -6.29
CA ARG A 118 -3.42 -3.71 -7.21
C ARG A 118 -4.83 -3.18 -7.43
N GLU A 119 -5.79 -4.05 -7.71
CA GLU A 119 -7.19 -3.66 -7.88
C GLU A 119 -7.77 -2.97 -6.65
N ALA A 120 -7.40 -3.42 -5.45
CA ALA A 120 -7.81 -2.77 -4.21
C ALA A 120 -7.21 -1.35 -4.10
N VAL A 121 -5.92 -1.19 -4.37
CA VAL A 121 -5.24 0.13 -4.35
C VAL A 121 -5.81 1.07 -5.40
N ASP A 122 -6.02 0.59 -6.62
CA ASP A 122 -6.60 1.39 -7.72
C ASP A 122 -7.99 1.89 -7.34
N LYS A 123 -8.81 1.01 -6.73
CA LYS A 123 -10.14 1.36 -6.24
C LYS A 123 -10.10 2.49 -5.20
N TRP A 124 -9.10 2.50 -4.33
CA TRP A 124 -8.95 3.49 -3.26
C TRP A 124 -8.04 4.67 -3.64
N SER A 125 -7.63 4.79 -4.90
CA SER A 125 -6.59 5.73 -5.31
C SER A 125 -6.89 7.20 -4.97
N SER A 126 -8.15 7.63 -4.98
CA SER A 126 -8.53 8.98 -4.52
C SER A 126 -8.44 9.13 -3.01
N GLU A 127 -8.91 8.12 -2.26
CA GLU A 127 -8.94 8.14 -0.80
C GLU A 127 -7.53 8.05 -0.20
N LEU A 128 -6.64 7.27 -0.81
CA LEU A 128 -5.25 7.13 -0.39
C LEU A 128 -4.47 8.46 -0.51
N LYS A 129 -4.82 9.33 -1.46
CA LYS A 129 -4.21 10.66 -1.62
C LYS A 129 -4.58 11.63 -0.49
N GLU A 130 -5.68 11.39 0.19
CA GLU A 130 -6.13 12.22 1.33
C GLU A 130 -5.40 11.85 2.63
N ILE A 131 -4.79 10.67 2.68
CA ILE A 131 -4.10 10.17 3.86
C ILE A 131 -2.69 10.77 3.90
N ARG A 132 -2.27 11.23 5.08
CA ARG A 132 -0.93 11.78 5.31
C ARG A 132 -0.23 11.11 6.49
N GLY A 133 0.80 10.34 6.19
CA GLY A 133 1.64 9.62 7.13
C GLY A 133 0.87 8.66 8.02
N GLY A 134 1.44 8.37 9.18
CA GLY A 134 0.81 7.55 10.21
C GLY A 134 1.05 6.06 10.02
N HIS A 135 0.10 5.25 10.51
CA HIS A 135 0.21 3.79 10.46
C HIS A 135 -1.02 3.19 9.82
N PHE A 136 -0.85 2.03 9.18
CA PHE A 136 -1.95 1.27 8.64
C PHE A 136 -1.76 -0.22 8.85
N GLY A 137 -2.86 -0.96 8.84
CA GLY A 137 -2.84 -2.42 8.85
C GLY A 137 -4.05 -2.95 8.10
N CYS A 138 -3.86 -4.05 7.39
CA CYS A 138 -4.87 -4.60 6.50
C CYS A 138 -5.11 -6.08 6.80
N THR A 139 -6.31 -6.57 6.55
CA THR A 139 -6.66 -7.99 6.58
C THR A 139 -7.28 -8.40 5.24
N ILE A 140 -7.26 -9.70 4.96
CA ILE A 140 -7.96 -10.32 3.86
C ILE A 140 -8.79 -11.49 4.39
N ASN A 141 -10.02 -11.58 3.90
CA ASN A 141 -10.93 -12.68 4.15
C ASN A 141 -11.30 -13.35 2.83
N GLU A 142 -11.42 -14.67 2.85
CA GLU A 142 -11.90 -15.50 1.73
C GLU A 142 -13.18 -16.21 2.16
N VAL A 143 -14.23 -16.11 1.34
CA VAL A 143 -15.50 -16.80 1.55
C VAL A 143 -15.86 -17.58 0.30
N HIS A 144 -15.94 -18.90 0.42
CA HIS A 144 -16.40 -19.78 -0.65
C HIS A 144 -17.91 -19.75 -0.77
N LYS A 145 -18.39 -19.66 -2.01
CA LYS A 145 -19.80 -19.93 -2.29
C LYS A 145 -19.99 -21.45 -2.33
N ARG A 146 -21.00 -21.94 -1.59
CA ARG A 146 -21.31 -23.37 -1.52
C ARG A 146 -21.57 -23.93 -2.92
N ASN A 147 -20.99 -25.08 -3.24
CA ASN A 147 -21.13 -25.77 -4.52
C ASN A 147 -20.71 -24.93 -5.74
N SER A 148 -19.72 -24.03 -5.59
CA SER A 148 -19.19 -23.20 -6.66
C SER A 148 -17.66 -23.18 -6.64
N LEU A 149 -17.04 -22.97 -7.80
CA LEU A 149 -15.62 -22.63 -7.92
C LEU A 149 -15.36 -21.14 -7.67
N GLU A 150 -16.39 -20.40 -7.25
CA GLU A 150 -16.32 -18.99 -6.89
C GLU A 150 -15.90 -18.79 -5.43
N ALA A 151 -14.93 -17.90 -5.23
CA ALA A 151 -14.56 -17.38 -3.93
C ALA A 151 -14.68 -15.85 -3.93
N LYS A 152 -15.26 -15.31 -2.86
CA LYS A 152 -15.27 -13.88 -2.58
C LYS A 152 -14.05 -13.53 -1.74
N TYR A 153 -13.24 -12.61 -2.23
CA TYR A 153 -12.11 -12.04 -1.50
C TYR A 153 -12.48 -10.65 -1.03
N SER A 154 -12.25 -10.36 0.25
CA SER A 154 -12.50 -9.06 0.86
C SER A 154 -11.24 -8.56 1.54
N ILE A 155 -10.78 -7.36 1.17
CA ILE A 155 -9.62 -6.69 1.78
C ILE A 155 -10.14 -5.48 2.57
N PHE A 156 -9.67 -5.35 3.80
CA PHE A 156 -10.01 -4.25 4.68
C PHE A 156 -8.75 -3.65 5.28
N CYS A 157 -8.64 -2.32 5.31
CA CYS A 157 -7.51 -1.61 5.92
C CYS A 157 -8.00 -0.57 6.92
N LEU A 158 -7.28 -0.44 8.04
CA LEU A 158 -7.44 0.64 9.03
C LEU A 158 -6.22 1.55 8.96
N PHE A 159 -6.44 2.87 8.97
CA PHE A 159 -5.39 3.89 9.00
C PHE A 159 -5.51 4.76 10.25
N LYS A 160 -4.38 5.10 10.88
CA LYS A 160 -4.29 5.92 12.08
C LYS A 160 -3.45 7.17 11.83
#